data_AF-A0A511V2N2-F1
#
_entry.id   AF-A0A511V2N2-F1
#
_cell.length_a   1.000
_cell.length_b   1.000
_cell.length_c   1.000
_cell.angle_alpha   90.00
_cell.angle_beta   90.00
_cell.angle_gamma   90.00
#
_symmetry.space_group_name_H-M   'P 1'
#
loop_
_entity.id
_entity.type
_entity.pdbx_description
1 polymer ?
#
loop_
_entity_poly.entity_id
_entity_poly.type
_entity_poly.pdbx_seq_one_letter_code
_entity_poly.pdbx_strand_id
1 'polypeptide(L)'
;MSETMQRTSADKLRQLHQEIEKNVRPDTFPLAIRVLRPGEEVPDKAKRPLRDLQVQLSICQGITMSRRYGWTIAMGGEDLSCPIAKAAFHFEEPVSFYTEGNLAHGMYAETLVCARLTEEAVPKFTKEESGIIVVSPLNRAAFEPDVVVVYGNSAQVMRMVAASLFTTGGAITSEFSARAERLHRSFRHGRIVRILSFVQPRRIVRR
;
A
#
# COMPACT_ATOMS: atom_id res chain seq x y z
N MET A 1 -11.03 -38.06 14.39
CA MET A 1 -9.91 -37.79 13.47
C MET A 1 -10.33 -36.69 12.51
N SER A 2 -9.91 -35.45 12.73
CA SER A 2 -10.05 -34.39 11.74
C SER A 2 -8.78 -33.53 11.80
N GLU A 3 -7.85 -33.87 10.92
CA GLU A 3 -6.59 -33.17 10.72
C GLU A 3 -6.89 -31.75 10.23
N THR A 4 -6.82 -30.79 11.14
CA THR A 4 -6.70 -29.38 10.75
C THR A 4 -5.26 -29.18 10.31
N MET A 5 -4.94 -29.64 9.10
CA MET A 5 -3.63 -29.50 8.48
C MET A 5 -3.29 -28.00 8.45
N GLN A 6 -2.34 -27.58 9.27
CA GLN A 6 -1.90 -26.19 9.39
C GLN A 6 -1.30 -25.75 8.06
N ARG A 7 -2.10 -25.10 7.21
CA ARG A 7 -1.64 -24.55 5.92
C ARG A 7 -0.51 -23.55 6.17
N THR A 8 0.61 -23.73 5.47
CA THR A 8 1.75 -22.81 5.55
C THR A 8 1.35 -21.40 5.12
N SER A 9 2.09 -20.37 5.57
CA SER A 9 1.79 -18.97 5.20
C SER A 9 1.75 -18.78 3.68
N ALA A 10 2.68 -19.41 2.95
CA ALA A 10 2.72 -19.38 1.49
C ALA A 10 1.48 -20.02 0.83
N ASP A 11 0.93 -21.09 1.39
CA ASP A 11 -0.28 -21.73 0.85
C ASP A 11 -1.51 -20.85 1.02
N LYS A 12 -1.60 -20.12 2.14
CA LYS A 12 -2.68 -19.15 2.38
C LYS A 12 -2.62 -17.99 1.37
N LEU A 13 -1.42 -17.47 1.10
CA LEU A 13 -1.24 -16.40 0.11
C LEU A 13 -1.58 -16.86 -1.31
N ARG A 14 -1.16 -18.08 -1.68
CA ARG A 14 -1.52 -18.70 -2.97
C ARG A 14 -3.03 -18.88 -3.12
N GLN A 15 -3.68 -19.40 -2.08
CA GLN A 15 -5.14 -19.54 -2.08
C GLN A 15 -5.84 -18.19 -2.19
N LEU A 16 -5.40 -17.19 -1.41
CA LEU A 16 -5.98 -15.83 -1.47
C LEU A 16 -5.83 -15.22 -2.87
N HIS A 17 -4.65 -15.36 -3.48
CA HIS A 17 -4.43 -14.92 -4.86
C HIS A 17 -5.39 -15.62 -5.83
N GLN A 18 -5.52 -16.95 -5.75
CA GLN A 18 -6.43 -17.71 -6.61
C GLN A 18 -7.89 -17.26 -6.46
N GLU A 19 -8.35 -17.01 -5.23
CA GLU A 19 -9.72 -16.54 -5.00
C GLU A 19 -9.95 -15.12 -5.52
N ILE A 20 -8.97 -14.22 -5.39
CA ILE A 20 -9.05 -12.87 -5.95
C ILE A 20 -9.06 -12.92 -7.48
N GLU A 21 -8.17 -13.69 -8.09
CA GLU A 21 -8.12 -13.86 -9.55
C GLU A 21 -9.41 -14.50 -10.09
N LYS A 22 -9.96 -15.50 -9.41
CA LYS A 22 -11.18 -16.18 -9.86
C LYS A 22 -12.41 -15.27 -9.76
N ASN A 23 -12.60 -14.61 -8.62
CA ASN A 23 -13.85 -13.94 -8.28
C ASN A 23 -13.84 -12.44 -8.56
N VAL A 24 -12.67 -11.77 -8.52
CA VAL A 24 -12.56 -10.32 -8.69
C VAL A 24 -11.98 -9.96 -10.06
N ARG A 25 -10.99 -10.74 -10.54
CA ARG A 25 -10.27 -10.52 -11.82
C ARG A 25 -9.73 -9.08 -11.95
N PRO A 26 -8.86 -8.63 -11.03
CA PRO A 26 -8.27 -7.28 -11.12
C PRO A 26 -7.41 -7.13 -12.39
N ASP A 27 -7.27 -5.89 -12.88
CA ASP A 27 -6.45 -5.58 -14.08
C ASP A 27 -4.94 -5.76 -13.84
N THR A 28 -4.52 -5.69 -12.58
CA THR A 28 -3.12 -5.79 -12.16
C THR A 28 -2.98 -6.79 -11.04
N PHE A 29 -1.77 -7.33 -10.86
CA PHE A 29 -1.50 -8.29 -9.80
C PHE A 29 -1.88 -7.74 -8.42
N PRO A 30 -2.64 -8.48 -7.60
CA PRO A 30 -2.73 -8.24 -6.17
C PRO A 30 -1.31 -8.19 -5.58
N LEU A 31 -1.07 -7.27 -4.66
CA LEU A 31 0.24 -7.06 -4.05
C LEU A 31 0.27 -7.51 -2.60
N ALA A 32 1.40 -8.05 -2.19
CA ALA A 32 1.83 -8.24 -0.83
C ALA A 32 2.83 -7.14 -0.47
N ILE A 33 2.58 -6.40 0.61
CA ILE A 33 3.45 -5.35 1.12
C ILE A 33 3.81 -5.66 2.57
N ARG A 34 5.09 -5.53 2.88
CA ARG A 34 5.65 -5.66 4.22
C ARG A 34 6.67 -4.56 4.47
N VAL A 35 6.75 -4.08 5.71
CA VAL A 35 7.83 -3.21 6.15
C VAL A 35 8.82 -4.05 6.96
N LEU A 36 10.03 -4.21 6.43
CA LEU A 36 11.10 -4.94 7.09
C LEU A 36 11.80 -4.02 8.10
N ARG A 37 11.87 -4.47 9.35
CA ARG A 37 12.58 -3.74 10.41
C ARG A 37 14.09 -3.74 10.15
N PRO A 38 14.85 -2.80 10.75
CA PRO A 38 16.30 -2.81 10.67
C PRO A 38 16.87 -4.18 11.10
N GLY A 39 17.68 -4.79 10.23
CA GLY A 39 18.28 -6.11 10.47
C GLY A 39 17.50 -7.31 9.92
N GLU A 40 16.26 -7.12 9.43
CA GLU A 40 15.57 -8.17 8.67
C GLU A 40 16.13 -8.28 7.25
N GLU A 41 16.31 -9.51 6.77
CA GLU A 41 16.86 -9.77 5.44
C GLU A 41 15.85 -9.41 4.34
N VAL A 42 16.35 -8.71 3.32
CA VAL A 42 15.58 -8.42 2.11
C VAL A 42 15.51 -9.70 1.28
N PRO A 43 14.33 -10.10 0.77
CA PRO A 43 14.20 -11.31 -0.04
C PRO A 43 15.15 -11.30 -1.25
N ASP A 44 15.83 -12.41 -1.52
CA ASP A 44 16.87 -12.53 -2.58
C ASP A 44 16.42 -12.04 -3.96
N LYS A 45 15.13 -12.23 -4.29
CA LYS A 45 14.55 -11.86 -5.59
C LYS A 45 14.06 -10.41 -5.64
N ALA A 46 14.17 -9.66 -4.55
CA ALA A 46 13.75 -8.26 -4.49
C ALA A 46 14.82 -7.36 -5.13
N LYS A 47 14.40 -6.56 -6.10
CA LYS A 47 15.23 -5.52 -6.70
C LYS A 47 15.24 -4.29 -5.80
N ARG A 48 16.43 -3.73 -5.60
CA ARG A 48 16.67 -2.45 -4.92
C ARG A 48 16.88 -1.37 -5.99
N PRO A 49 16.05 -0.33 -6.09
CA PRO A 49 16.14 0.67 -7.16
C PRO A 49 17.52 1.29 -7.35
N LEU A 50 18.15 1.78 -6.29
CA LEU A 50 19.45 2.45 -6.40
C LEU A 50 20.56 1.45 -6.72
N ARG A 51 20.57 0.29 -6.06
CA ARG A 51 21.60 -0.75 -6.24
C ARG A 51 21.53 -1.43 -7.62
N ASP A 52 20.33 -1.84 -8.03
CA ASP A 52 20.15 -2.74 -9.19
C ASP A 52 19.72 -2.00 -10.47
N LEU A 53 19.07 -0.84 -10.34
CA LEU A 53 18.58 -0.04 -11.47
C LEU A 53 19.32 1.28 -11.63
N GLN A 54 20.20 1.62 -10.69
CA GLN A 54 20.98 2.87 -10.66
C GLN A 54 20.11 4.13 -10.73
N VAL A 55 18.88 4.04 -10.21
CA VAL A 55 17.91 5.16 -10.18
C VAL A 55 17.19 5.23 -8.86
N GLN A 56 16.85 6.44 -8.42
CA GLN A 56 15.92 6.66 -7.33
C GLN A 56 14.49 6.73 -7.87
N LEU A 57 13.57 6.03 -7.21
CA LEU A 57 12.18 5.96 -7.63
C LEU A 57 11.27 6.66 -6.62
N SER A 58 10.11 7.13 -7.09
CA SER A 58 9.01 7.39 -6.16
C SER A 58 8.39 6.08 -5.68
N ILE A 59 7.85 6.06 -4.46
CA ILE A 59 7.20 4.87 -3.90
C ILE A 59 6.08 4.32 -4.81
N CYS A 60 5.34 5.22 -5.46
CA CYS A 60 4.25 4.87 -6.37
C CYS A 60 4.76 4.23 -7.68
N GLN A 61 5.95 4.61 -8.16
CA GLN A 61 6.61 3.94 -9.28
C GLN A 61 7.01 2.52 -8.89
N GLY A 62 7.65 2.33 -7.73
CA GLY A 62 8.01 0.99 -7.23
C GLY A 62 6.80 0.06 -7.09
N ILE A 63 5.72 0.55 -6.46
CA ILE A 63 4.44 -0.19 -6.38
C ILE A 63 3.87 -0.50 -7.76
N THR A 64 3.98 0.44 -8.71
CA THR A 64 3.50 0.24 -10.08
C THR A 64 4.31 -0.84 -10.82
N MET A 65 5.62 -0.89 -10.63
CA MET A 65 6.47 -1.95 -11.19
C MET A 65 6.07 -3.32 -10.65
N SER A 66 5.77 -3.42 -9.35
CA SER A 66 5.28 -4.68 -8.78
C SER A 66 3.93 -5.12 -9.35
N ARG A 67 2.94 -4.21 -9.45
CA ARG A 67 1.59 -4.60 -9.88
C ARG A 67 1.47 -4.86 -11.38
N ARG A 68 2.29 -4.20 -12.22
CA ARG A 68 2.21 -4.32 -13.69
C ARG A 68 3.28 -5.24 -14.27
N TYR A 69 4.52 -5.18 -13.78
CA TYR A 69 5.63 -5.98 -14.32
C TYR A 69 5.87 -7.26 -13.52
N GLY A 70 5.22 -7.41 -12.36
CA GLY A 70 5.36 -8.60 -11.53
C GLY A 70 6.71 -8.68 -10.80
N TRP A 71 7.38 -7.53 -10.61
CA TRP A 71 8.68 -7.44 -9.94
C TRP A 71 8.51 -7.33 -8.43
N THR A 72 9.34 -8.04 -7.67
CA THR A 72 9.49 -7.75 -6.24
C THR A 72 10.46 -6.57 -6.10
N ILE A 73 10.02 -5.48 -5.48
CA ILE A 73 10.83 -4.28 -5.27
C ILE A 73 10.96 -4.05 -3.76
N ALA A 74 12.19 -3.80 -3.29
CA ALA A 74 12.47 -3.37 -1.93
C ALA A 74 12.98 -1.92 -1.97
N MET A 75 12.42 -1.04 -1.14
CA MET A 75 12.70 0.40 -1.15
C MET A 75 13.07 0.87 0.25
N GLY A 76 14.33 1.31 0.43
CA GLY A 76 14.77 2.07 1.59
C GLY A 76 14.77 3.58 1.34
N GLY A 77 15.28 4.35 2.31
CA GLY A 77 15.35 5.82 2.20
C GLY A 77 16.23 6.29 1.04
N GLU A 78 17.33 5.59 0.77
CA GLU A 78 18.25 5.89 -0.33
C GLU A 78 17.66 5.59 -1.73
N ASP A 79 16.72 4.65 -1.80
CA ASP A 79 16.06 4.25 -3.05
C ASP A 79 14.95 5.22 -3.47
N LEU A 80 14.46 6.03 -2.52
CA LEU A 80 13.32 6.91 -2.74
C LEU A 80 13.75 8.31 -3.14
N SER A 81 13.12 8.86 -4.20
CA SER A 81 13.30 10.27 -4.60
C SER A 81 12.21 11.19 -4.05
N CYS A 82 11.06 10.63 -3.64
CA CYS A 82 9.90 11.42 -3.24
C CYS A 82 10.02 11.93 -1.79
N PRO A 83 10.07 13.25 -1.54
CA PRO A 83 10.22 13.80 -0.19
C PRO A 83 9.03 13.47 0.72
N ILE A 84 7.83 13.36 0.15
CA ILE A 84 6.61 13.00 0.90
C ILE A 84 6.73 11.56 1.43
N ALA A 85 7.22 10.63 0.61
CA ALA A 85 7.43 9.26 1.04
C ALA A 85 8.52 9.18 2.12
N LYS A 86 9.61 9.96 1.98
CA LYS A 86 10.67 10.03 2.97
C LYS A 86 10.18 10.54 4.33
N ALA A 87 9.34 11.58 4.34
CA ALA A 87 8.72 12.10 5.55
C ALA A 87 7.67 11.11 6.14
N ALA A 88 6.81 10.53 5.30
CA ALA A 88 5.72 9.65 5.75
C ALA A 88 6.24 8.32 6.33
N PHE A 89 7.28 7.74 5.73
CA PHE A 89 7.90 6.50 6.23
C PHE A 89 9.04 6.76 7.22
N HIS A 90 9.29 8.03 7.57
CA HIS A 90 10.32 8.41 8.53
C HIS A 90 11.72 7.91 8.12
N PHE A 91 12.06 8.08 6.85
CA PHE A 91 13.43 7.91 6.34
C PHE A 91 14.27 9.18 6.56
N GLU A 92 13.62 10.35 6.52
CA GLU A 92 14.22 11.65 6.80
C GLU A 92 13.24 12.46 7.66
N GLU A 93 13.79 13.37 8.48
CA GLU A 93 12.96 14.27 9.28
C GLU A 93 12.19 15.24 8.36
N PRO A 94 10.89 15.47 8.60
CA PRO A 94 10.11 16.39 7.80
C PRO A 94 10.66 17.83 7.94
N VAL A 95 11.01 18.45 6.81
CA VAL A 95 11.46 19.85 6.78
C VAL A 95 10.32 20.82 7.08
N SER A 96 10.63 22.02 7.58
CA SER A 96 9.63 23.06 7.91
C SER A 96 8.71 23.39 6.73
N PHE A 97 9.28 23.42 5.51
CA PHE A 97 8.52 23.65 4.29
C PHE A 97 7.38 22.64 4.11
N TYR A 98 7.57 21.38 4.51
CA TYR A 98 6.53 20.36 4.47
C TYR A 98 5.51 20.53 5.60
N THR A 99 5.97 20.74 6.84
CA THR A 99 5.08 20.84 8.01
C THR A 99 4.22 22.09 8.03
N GLU A 100 4.67 23.16 7.37
CA GLU A 100 3.90 24.39 7.16
C GLU A 100 2.81 24.24 6.08
N GLY A 101 2.73 23.10 5.39
CA GLY A 101 1.69 22.82 4.39
C GLY A 101 2.04 23.26 2.97
N ASN A 102 3.24 23.75 2.69
CA ASN A 102 3.57 24.35 1.39
C ASN A 102 3.46 23.36 0.22
N LEU A 103 3.64 22.04 0.44
CA LEU A 103 3.47 21.04 -0.61
C LEU A 103 1.99 20.76 -0.96
N ALA A 104 1.07 20.97 -0.02
CA ALA A 104 -0.36 20.81 -0.25
C ALA A 104 -1.02 22.11 -0.75
N HIS A 105 -0.42 23.27 -0.44
CA HIS A 105 -0.93 24.57 -0.84
C HIS A 105 -0.87 24.75 -2.37
N GLY A 106 -1.98 25.21 -2.95
CA GLY A 106 -2.12 25.38 -4.40
C GLY A 106 -2.38 24.09 -5.18
N MET A 107 -2.12 22.92 -4.60
CA MET A 107 -2.34 21.62 -5.25
C MET A 107 -3.53 20.83 -4.68
N TYR A 108 -3.68 20.79 -3.36
CA TYR A 108 -4.77 20.11 -2.65
C TYR A 108 -5.62 21.06 -1.79
N ALA A 109 -5.06 22.20 -1.39
CA ALA A 109 -5.74 23.17 -0.54
C ALA A 109 -5.47 24.60 -1.02
N GLU A 110 -6.51 25.42 -1.02
CA GLU A 110 -6.45 26.82 -1.45
C GLU A 110 -5.66 27.68 -0.45
N THR A 111 -5.84 27.49 0.84
CA THR A 111 -5.16 28.28 1.89
C THR A 111 -4.06 27.47 2.56
N LEU A 112 -3.04 28.16 3.08
CA LEU A 112 -1.95 27.52 3.83
C LEU A 112 -2.45 26.82 5.09
N VAL A 113 -3.48 27.36 5.76
CA VAL A 113 -4.08 26.74 6.95
C VAL A 113 -4.69 25.37 6.60
N CYS A 114 -5.49 25.30 5.53
CA CYS A 114 -6.06 24.03 5.06
C CYS A 114 -4.96 23.06 4.56
N ALA A 115 -3.92 23.59 3.92
CA ALA A 115 -2.80 22.80 3.44
C ALA A 115 -2.02 22.15 4.59
N ARG A 116 -1.78 22.90 5.66
CA ARG A 116 -1.14 22.40 6.88
C ARG A 116 -1.96 21.28 7.52
N LEU A 117 -3.28 21.48 7.68
CA LEU A 117 -4.17 20.43 8.19
C LEU A 117 -4.11 19.15 7.32
N THR A 118 -4.00 19.33 6.00
CA THR A 118 -3.90 18.21 5.06
C THR A 118 -2.59 17.42 5.24
N GLU A 119 -1.45 18.10 5.41
CA GLU A 119 -0.16 17.43 5.65
C GLU A 119 -0.05 16.84 7.06
N GLU A 120 -0.69 17.46 8.05
CA GLU A 120 -0.82 16.93 9.42
C GLU A 120 -1.63 15.62 9.43
N ALA A 121 -2.73 15.57 8.66
CA ALA A 121 -3.60 14.39 8.55
C ALA A 121 -2.91 13.18 7.87
N VAL A 122 -1.81 13.38 7.13
CA VAL A 122 -1.05 12.26 6.55
C VAL A 122 -0.49 11.39 7.68
N PRO A 123 -0.82 10.09 7.72
CA PRO A 123 -0.25 9.16 8.71
C PRO A 123 1.25 9.01 8.49
N LYS A 124 2.03 9.21 9.54
CA LYS A 124 3.50 9.10 9.52
C LYS A 124 3.92 7.96 10.42
N PHE A 125 4.96 7.25 10.01
CA PHE A 125 5.59 6.22 10.83
C PHE A 125 6.39 6.88 11.95
N THR A 126 6.50 6.19 13.08
CA THR A 126 7.54 6.54 14.06
C THR A 126 8.90 6.03 13.59
N LYS A 127 9.97 6.48 14.24
CA LYS A 127 11.34 6.06 13.90
C LYS A 127 11.54 4.55 14.07
N GLU A 128 10.84 3.94 15.01
CA GLU A 128 10.89 2.51 15.30
C GLU A 128 10.10 1.68 14.28
N GLU A 129 9.08 2.27 13.65
CA GLU A 129 8.29 1.65 12.57
C GLU A 129 8.97 1.78 11.20
N SER A 130 9.94 2.70 11.07
CA SER A 130 10.71 2.92 9.84
C SER A 130 11.52 1.68 9.45
N GLY A 131 11.57 1.40 8.15
CA GLY A 131 12.16 0.17 7.63
C GLY A 131 12.12 0.06 6.11
N ILE A 132 12.63 -1.04 5.57
CA ILE A 132 12.65 -1.27 4.12
C ILE A 132 11.26 -1.75 3.68
N ILE A 133 10.64 -1.04 2.74
CA ILE A 133 9.32 -1.40 2.23
C ILE A 133 9.51 -2.39 1.10
N VAL A 134 9.01 -3.61 1.28
CA VAL A 134 9.03 -4.66 0.25
C VAL A 134 7.65 -4.82 -0.34
N VAL A 135 7.58 -4.73 -1.66
CA VAL A 135 6.37 -4.88 -2.46
C VAL A 135 6.58 -6.03 -3.44
N SER A 136 5.67 -7.00 -3.42
CA SER A 136 5.72 -8.16 -4.31
C SER A 136 4.33 -8.50 -4.84
N PRO A 137 4.19 -9.09 -6.03
CA PRO A 137 2.96 -9.76 -6.42
C PRO A 137 2.59 -10.84 -5.39
N LEU A 138 1.32 -10.91 -5.01
CA LEU A 138 0.82 -11.79 -3.95
C LEU A 138 1.13 -13.27 -4.21
N ASN A 139 1.16 -13.68 -5.48
CA ASN A 139 1.49 -15.06 -5.90
C ASN A 139 2.99 -15.40 -5.85
N ARG A 140 3.86 -14.40 -5.74
CA ARG A 140 5.33 -14.53 -5.71
C ARG A 140 5.93 -14.09 -4.37
N ALA A 141 5.11 -13.62 -3.45
CA ALA A 141 5.53 -13.17 -2.14
C ALA A 141 6.19 -14.33 -1.37
N ALA A 142 7.46 -14.13 -1.00
CA ALA A 142 8.25 -15.06 -0.20
C ALA A 142 8.28 -14.68 1.29
N PHE A 143 7.40 -13.77 1.70
CA PHE A 143 7.30 -13.22 3.05
C PHE A 143 5.84 -13.14 3.47
N GLU A 144 5.58 -13.10 4.78
CA GLU A 144 4.25 -12.82 5.30
C GLU A 144 3.96 -11.31 5.22
N PRO A 145 2.93 -10.87 4.47
CA PRO A 145 2.65 -9.46 4.28
C PRO A 145 1.91 -8.86 5.48
N ASP A 146 2.26 -7.62 5.82
CA ASP A 146 1.47 -6.78 6.72
C ASP A 146 0.17 -6.32 6.04
N VAL A 147 0.25 -6.15 4.72
CA VAL A 147 -0.81 -5.58 3.88
C VAL A 147 -0.90 -6.30 2.56
N VAL A 148 -2.11 -6.73 2.20
CA VAL A 148 -2.45 -7.05 0.82
C VAL A 148 -3.06 -5.81 0.18
N VAL A 149 -2.71 -5.49 -1.07
CA VAL A 149 -3.27 -4.37 -1.83
C VAL A 149 -3.84 -4.91 -3.13
N VAL A 150 -5.13 -4.68 -3.36
CA VAL A 150 -5.80 -5.02 -4.63
C VAL A 150 -6.29 -3.73 -5.28
N TYR A 151 -5.86 -3.47 -6.51
CA TYR A 151 -6.38 -2.40 -7.35
C TYR A 151 -7.58 -2.90 -8.14
N GLY A 152 -8.73 -2.23 -7.99
CA GLY A 152 -9.95 -2.60 -8.70
C GLY A 152 -10.91 -1.44 -8.88
N ASN A 153 -11.86 -1.62 -9.80
CA ASN A 153 -12.96 -0.69 -10.02
C ASN A 153 -14.02 -0.79 -8.90
N SER A 154 -15.02 0.11 -8.92
CA SER A 154 -16.06 0.16 -7.89
C SER A 154 -16.82 -1.16 -7.72
N ALA A 155 -17.14 -1.87 -8.80
CA ALA A 155 -17.84 -3.16 -8.75
C ALA A 155 -16.98 -4.26 -8.11
N GLN A 156 -15.70 -4.30 -8.45
CA GLN A 156 -14.73 -5.24 -7.85
C GLN A 156 -14.55 -4.98 -6.36
N VAL A 157 -14.50 -3.71 -5.97
CA VAL A 157 -14.34 -3.29 -4.57
C VAL A 157 -15.58 -3.63 -3.76
N MET A 158 -16.77 -3.33 -4.28
CA MET A 158 -18.04 -3.72 -3.66
C MET A 158 -18.11 -5.22 -3.42
N ARG A 159 -17.68 -6.03 -4.41
CA ARG A 159 -17.62 -7.50 -4.28
C ARG A 159 -16.69 -7.95 -3.15
N MET A 160 -15.50 -7.34 -3.05
CA MET A 160 -14.56 -7.68 -2.00
C MET A 160 -15.05 -7.23 -0.61
N VAL A 161 -15.69 -6.07 -0.50
CA VAL A 161 -16.35 -5.62 0.74
C VAL A 161 -17.44 -6.60 1.16
N ALA A 162 -18.33 -6.99 0.23
CA ALA A 162 -19.37 -7.97 0.51
C ALA A 162 -18.79 -9.32 0.97
N ALA A 163 -17.72 -9.79 0.31
CA ALA A 163 -17.03 -11.01 0.71
C ALA A 163 -16.42 -10.90 2.13
N SER A 164 -15.83 -9.75 2.47
CA SER A 164 -15.23 -9.52 3.79
C SER A 164 -16.24 -9.42 4.93
N LEU A 165 -17.47 -9.00 4.64
CA LEU A 165 -18.56 -8.84 5.61
C LEU A 165 -19.54 -10.02 5.58
N PHE A 166 -19.31 -11.04 4.75
CA PHE A 166 -20.28 -12.12 4.54
C PHE A 166 -20.63 -12.87 5.84
N THR A 167 -19.65 -13.09 6.72
CA THR A 167 -19.87 -13.80 7.98
C THR A 167 -20.13 -12.88 9.17
N THR A 168 -19.72 -11.61 9.09
CA THR A 168 -19.80 -10.66 10.22
C THR A 168 -20.96 -9.68 10.10
N GLY A 169 -21.47 -9.45 8.89
CA GLY A 169 -22.35 -8.32 8.58
C GLY A 169 -21.69 -6.96 8.86
N GLY A 170 -22.50 -5.90 8.89
CA GLY A 170 -22.08 -4.56 9.29
C GLY A 170 -21.54 -3.70 8.14
N ALA A 171 -20.58 -2.83 8.46
CA ALA A 171 -19.99 -1.87 7.53
C ALA A 171 -18.47 -1.72 7.76
N ILE A 172 -17.74 -1.33 6.71
CA ILE A 172 -16.31 -0.97 6.78
C ILE A 172 -16.19 0.54 6.73
N THR A 173 -15.51 1.12 7.72
CA THR A 173 -15.17 2.55 7.75
C THR A 173 -13.85 2.79 7.02
N SER A 174 -13.76 3.91 6.31
CA SER A 174 -12.56 4.30 5.59
C SER A 174 -12.46 5.82 5.53
N GLU A 175 -11.23 6.34 5.61
CA GLU A 175 -10.91 7.76 5.56
C GLU A 175 -10.09 8.06 4.32
N PHE A 176 -10.32 9.23 3.71
CA PHE A 176 -9.68 9.65 2.47
C PHE A 176 -9.35 11.14 2.57
N SER A 177 -8.12 11.51 2.22
CA SER A 177 -7.62 12.89 2.27
C SER A 177 -7.11 13.38 0.91
N ALA A 178 -7.17 12.52 -0.13
CA ALA A 178 -6.52 12.74 -1.43
C ALA A 178 -5.00 13.01 -1.35
N ARG A 179 -4.38 12.86 -0.16
CA ARG A 179 -2.98 13.19 0.11
C ARG A 179 -2.29 12.03 0.82
N ALA A 180 -1.30 11.43 0.13
CA ALA A 180 -0.42 10.38 0.66
C ALA A 180 -1.21 9.29 1.44
N GLU A 181 -2.22 8.74 0.78
CA GLU A 181 -3.25 7.96 1.46
C GLU A 181 -2.74 6.65 2.06
N ARG A 182 -3.23 6.38 3.27
CA ARG A 182 -3.30 5.06 3.90
C ARG A 182 -4.73 4.87 4.39
N LEU A 183 -5.32 3.69 4.15
CA LEU A 183 -6.56 3.31 4.81
C LEU A 183 -6.27 3.08 6.29
N HIS A 184 -6.69 4.02 7.16
CA HIS A 184 -6.66 3.77 8.60
C HIS A 184 -7.80 2.81 8.95
N ARG A 185 -7.45 1.66 9.54
CA ARG A 185 -8.40 0.85 10.29
C ARG A 185 -7.78 0.61 11.66
N SER A 186 -8.29 1.30 12.68
CA SER A 186 -8.07 0.91 14.07
C SER A 186 -8.73 -0.46 14.28
N PHE A 187 -7.96 -1.56 14.28
CA PHE A 187 -8.49 -2.86 14.71
C PHE A 187 -7.48 -3.62 15.58
N ARG A 188 -7.89 -3.77 16.84
CA ARG A 188 -7.47 -4.88 17.71
C ARG A 188 -7.74 -6.20 16.97
N HIS A 189 -6.75 -7.09 16.98
CA HIS A 189 -6.82 -8.52 16.64
C HIS A 189 -7.02 -8.89 15.15
N GLY A 190 -5.88 -9.17 14.50
CA GLY A 190 -5.65 -10.40 13.73
C GLY A 190 -6.39 -10.60 12.39
N ARG A 191 -5.60 -10.60 11.31
CA ARG A 191 -5.89 -10.92 9.89
C ARG A 191 -6.31 -9.72 9.02
N ILE A 192 -5.47 -9.44 8.02
CA ILE A 192 -5.58 -8.28 7.14
C ILE A 192 -5.71 -8.74 5.69
N VAL A 193 -6.88 -8.53 5.09
CA VAL A 193 -7.04 -8.36 3.65
C VAL A 193 -7.42 -6.88 3.45
N ARG A 194 -6.52 -6.09 2.85
CA ARG A 194 -6.74 -4.65 2.60
C ARG A 194 -7.07 -4.48 1.12
N ILE A 195 -8.12 -3.71 0.84
CA ILE A 195 -8.64 -3.47 -0.51
C ILE A 195 -8.45 -1.99 -0.79
N LEU A 196 -7.75 -1.64 -1.88
CA LEU A 196 -7.47 -0.25 -2.26
C LEU A 196 -8.18 0.03 -3.58
N SER A 197 -9.35 0.66 -3.49
CA SER A 197 -10.07 1.15 -4.66
C SER A 197 -9.48 2.48 -5.11
N PHE A 198 -8.95 2.55 -6.33
CA PHE A 198 -8.71 3.83 -7.00
C PHE A 198 -9.84 4.02 -8.02
N VAL A 199 -10.81 4.89 -7.69
CA VAL A 199 -11.83 5.30 -8.67
C VAL A 199 -11.21 6.37 -9.54
N GLN A 200 -10.82 6.02 -10.76
CA GLN A 200 -10.53 7.00 -11.80
C GLN A 200 -11.85 7.61 -12.28
N PRO A 201 -12.07 8.94 -12.19
CA PRO A 201 -13.22 9.56 -12.84
C PRO A 201 -13.03 9.47 -14.35
N ARG A 202 -13.87 8.68 -15.04
CA ARG A 202 -14.00 8.79 -16.50
C ARG A 202 -14.56 10.18 -16.81
N ARG A 203 -13.78 11.00 -17.53
CA ARG A 203 -14.26 12.25 -18.13
C ARG A 203 -15.53 11.95 -18.93
N ILE A 204 -16.68 12.42 -18.44
CA ILE A 204 -17.86 12.58 -19.28
C ILE A 204 -17.64 13.87 -20.07
N VAL A 205 -17.12 13.74 -21.29
CA VAL A 205 -17.17 14.82 -22.27
C VAL A 205 -18.62 14.94 -22.70
N ARG A 206 -19.37 15.88 -22.10
CA ARG A 206 -20.61 16.36 -22.71
C ARG A 206 -20.22 17.37 -23.79
N ARG A 207 -20.65 17.08 -25.02
CA ARG A 207 -20.73 18.08 -26.10
C ARG A 207 -21.75 19.14 -25.72
#